data_AF-A0AAV5W6V5-F1
#
_entry.id   AF-A0AAV5W6V5-F1
#
_cell.length_a   1.000
_cell.length_b   1.000
_cell.length_c   1.000
_cell.angle_alpha   90.00
_cell.angle_beta   90.00
_cell.angle_gamma   90.00
#
_symmetry.space_group_name_H-M   'P 1'
#
loop_
_entity.id
_entity.type
_entity.pdbx_description
1 polymer ?
#
loop_
_entity_poly.entity_id
_entity_poly.type
_entity_poly.pdbx_seq_one_letter_code
_entity_poly.pdbx_strand_id
1 'polypeptide(L)' 'SFFSSQKMIRFLLLLHFFVISFLAESQCPSEYQRMEDGRCMRPLFVGELGHGGELMAKGIEECAKDGAF' A
#
# COMPACT_ATOMS: atom_id res chain seq x y z
N SER A 1 9.67 22.43 39.03
CA SER A 1 9.93 21.32 38.09
C SER A 1 8.77 20.95 37.17
N PHE A 2 7.56 21.49 37.36
CA PHE A 2 6.34 21.12 36.60
C PHE A 2 6.33 21.55 35.12
N PHE A 3 7.05 22.63 34.78
CA PHE A 3 7.08 23.22 33.44
C PHE A 3 7.95 22.43 32.43
N SER A 4 8.82 21.54 32.93
CA SER A 4 9.70 20.71 32.10
C SER A 4 8.97 19.50 31.53
N SER A 5 8.13 18.84 32.34
CA SER A 5 7.39 17.64 31.94
C SER A 5 6.35 17.90 30.83
N GLN A 6 5.72 19.07 30.81
CA GLN A 6 4.71 19.39 29.80
C GLN A 6 5.29 19.55 28.38
N LYS A 7 6.56 19.99 28.28
CA LYS A 7 7.28 20.11 27.00
C LYS A 7 7.71 18.74 26.47
N MET A 8 8.12 17.83 27.37
CA MET A 8 8.48 16.46 26.99
C MET A 8 7.28 15.65 26.49
N ILE A 9 6.10 15.79 27.12
CA ILE A 9 4.88 15.09 26.68
C ILE A 9 4.46 15.55 25.28
N ARG A 10 4.48 16.86 25.02
CA ARG A 10 4.16 17.40 23.69
C ARG A 10 5.13 16.91 22.62
N PHE A 11 6.42 16.85 22.95
CA PHE A 11 7.44 16.34 22.04
C PHE A 11 7.24 14.85 21.72
N LEU A 12 6.91 14.03 22.72
CA LEU A 12 6.64 12.60 22.53
C LEU A 12 5.40 12.34 21.66
N LEU A 13 4.35 13.14 21.80
CA LEU A 13 3.13 13.03 20.99
C LEU A 13 3.40 13.38 19.52
N LEU A 14 4.16 14.45 19.26
CA LEU A 14 4.56 14.82 17.91
C LEU A 14 5.43 13.74 17.25
N LEU A 15 6.33 13.13 18.04
CA LEU A 15 7.20 12.07 17.56
C LEU A 15 6.43 10.78 17.22
N HIS A 16 5.42 10.42 18.01
CA HIS A 16 4.53 9.30 17.69
C HIS A 16 3.74 9.53 16.40
N PHE A 17 3.20 10.74 16.20
CA PHE A 17 2.45 11.06 14.99
C PHE A 17 3.34 10.96 13.75
N PHE A 18 4.57 11.46 13.83
CA PHE A 18 5.53 11.39 12.73
C PHE A 18 5.91 9.95 12.38
N VAL A 19 6.16 9.09 13.38
CA VAL A 19 6.53 7.68 13.15
C VAL A 19 5.38 6.87 12.53
N ILE A 20 4.14 7.10 12.97
CA ILE A 20 2.96 6.39 12.43
C ILE A 20 2.69 6.81 10.98
N SER A 21 2.81 8.11 10.66
CA SER A 21 2.67 8.59 9.28
C SER A 21 3.75 8.02 8.35
N PHE A 22 4.98 7.86 8.84
CA PHE A 22 6.08 7.30 8.05
C PHE A 22 5.93 5.79 7.77
N LEU A 23 5.34 5.05 8.71
CA LEU A 23 5.10 3.60 8.57
C LEU A 23 3.95 3.29 7.61
N ALA A 24 2.99 4.21 7.44
CA ALA A 24 1.86 4.01 6.54
C ALA A 24 2.24 4.06 5.06
N GLU A 25 3.41 4.62 4.70
CA GLU A 25 3.71 5.02 3.32
C GLU A 25 4.29 3.90 2.42
N SER A 26 4.48 2.65 2.91
CA SER A 26 5.31 1.71 2.12
C SER A 26 4.96 0.23 2.10
N GLN A 27 3.79 -0.21 2.55
CA GLN A 27 3.45 -1.64 2.46
C GLN A 27 2.38 -1.91 1.42
N CYS A 28 2.78 -2.62 0.36
CA CYS A 28 1.81 -3.21 -0.56
C CYS A 28 1.01 -4.29 0.18
N PRO A 29 -0.25 -4.52 -0.18
CA PRO A 29 -1.05 -5.59 0.40
C PRO A 29 -0.36 -6.95 0.23
N SER A 30 -0.69 -7.92 1.10
CA SER A 30 -0.29 -9.31 0.88
C SER A 30 -0.71 -9.74 -0.53
N GLU A 31 0.15 -10.47 -1.24
CA GLU A 31 0.00 -10.87 -2.67
C GLU A 31 0.41 -9.83 -3.72
N TYR A 32 0.78 -8.61 -3.33
CA TYR A 32 1.26 -7.57 -4.24
C TYR A 32 2.77 -7.35 -4.12
N GLN A 33 3.40 -7.13 -5.26
CA GLN A 33 4.80 -6.77 -5.37
C GLN A 33 4.94 -5.26 -5.54
N ARG A 34 5.88 -4.66 -4.81
CA ARG A 34 6.24 -3.25 -4.97
C ARG A 34 7.10 -3.09 -6.23
N MET A 35 6.65 -2.23 -7.12
CA MET A 35 7.37 -1.83 -8.33
C MET A 35 8.36 -0.70 -7.99
N GLU A 36 9.35 -0.46 -8.86
CA GLU A 36 10.37 0.58 -8.67
C GLU A 36 9.77 1.99 -8.56
N ASP A 37 8.64 2.23 -9.22
CA ASP A 37 7.90 3.49 -9.21
C ASP A 37 6.98 3.67 -7.98
N GLY A 38 7.04 2.75 -7.02
CA GLY A 38 6.24 2.78 -5.79
C GLY A 38 4.83 2.22 -5.93
N ARG A 39 4.40 1.77 -7.11
CA ARG A 39 3.10 1.11 -7.30
C ARG A 39 3.12 -0.33 -6.78
N CYS A 40 1.95 -0.87 -6.48
CA CYS A 40 1.75 -2.25 -6.08
C CYS A 40 1.12 -3.04 -7.23
N MET A 41 1.72 -4.17 -7.62
CA MET A 41 1.25 -5.02 -8.71
C MET A 41 1.04 -6.45 -8.24
N ARG A 42 -0.11 -7.04 -8.57
CA ARG A 42 -0.41 -8.46 -8.30
C ARG A 42 -0.37 -9.26 -9.61
N PRO A 43 0.48 -10.29 -9.73
CA PRO A 43 0.46 -11.15 -10.91
C PRO A 43 -0.80 -12.02 -10.88
N LEU A 44 -1.55 -12.02 -11.98
CA LEU A 44 -2.71 -12.89 -12.14
C LEU A 44 -2.27 -14.16 -12.87
N PHE A 45 -2.46 -15.33 -12.24
CA PHE A 45 -2.27 -16.60 -12.93
C PHE A 45 -3.48 -16.87 -13.82
N VAL A 46 -3.32 -16.59 -15.10
CA VAL A 46 -4.31 -16.94 -16.11
C VAL A 46 -3.86 -18.28 -16.69
N GLY A 47 -4.63 -19.35 -16.45
CA GLY A 47 -4.30 -20.71 -16.90
C GLY A 47 -4.27 -20.84 -18.43
N GLU A 48 -4.48 -22.05 -18.98
CA GLU A 48 -4.59 -22.31 -20.44
C GLU A 48 -5.86 -21.69 -21.07
N LEU A 49 -6.22 -20.47 -20.67
CA LEU A 49 -7.32 -19.71 -21.24
C LEU A 49 -6.83 -19.13 -22.57
N GLY A 50 -7.39 -19.67 -23.65
CA GLY A 50 -7.09 -19.29 -25.02
C GLY A 50 -7.36 -17.82 -25.32
N HIS A 51 -6.69 -17.34 -26.38
CA HIS A 51 -6.85 -16.04 -27.02
C HIS A 51 -6.68 -14.79 -26.12
N GLY A 52 -5.63 -14.00 -26.40
CA GLY A 52 -5.21 -12.86 -25.57
C GLY A 52 -6.25 -11.77 -25.27
N GLY A 53 -7.34 -11.69 -26.04
CA GLY A 53 -8.44 -10.75 -25.76
C GLY A 53 -9.23 -11.06 -24.49
N GLU A 54 -9.51 -12.34 -24.24
CA GLU A 54 -10.25 -12.77 -23.03
C GLU A 54 -9.39 -12.60 -21.78
N LEU A 55 -8.07 -12.78 -21.92
CA LEU A 55 -7.09 -12.56 -20.85
C LEU A 55 -7.04 -11.09 -20.41
N MET A 56 -7.05 -10.15 -21.36
CA MET A 56 -7.06 -8.72 -21.04
C MET A 56 -8.35 -8.32 -20.34
N ALA A 57 -9.52 -8.75 -20.84
CA ALA A 57 -10.80 -8.41 -20.23
C ALA A 57 -10.88 -8.92 -18.78
N LYS A 58 -10.46 -10.16 -18.53
CA LYS A 58 -10.38 -10.73 -17.18
C LYS A 58 -9.38 -9.99 -16.29
N GLY A 59 -8.23 -9.61 -16.83
CA GLY A 59 -7.24 -8.81 -16.11
C GLY A 59 -7.79 -7.47 -15.65
N ILE A 60 -8.53 -6.76 -16.52
CA ILE A 60 -9.19 -5.49 -16.18
C ILE A 60 -10.23 -5.70 -15.07
N GLU A 61 -11.05 -6.75 -15.16
CA GLU A 61 -12.07 -7.04 -14.14
C GLU A 61 -11.44 -7.32 -12.77
N GLU A 62 -10.37 -8.12 -12.72
CA GLU A 62 -9.67 -8.43 -11.47
C GLU A 62 -8.98 -7.19 -10.89
N CYS A 63 -8.31 -6.38 -11.71
CA CYS A 63 -7.71 -5.12 -11.26
C CYS A 63 -8.76 -4.15 -10.69
N ALA A 64 -9.95 -4.09 -11.29
CA ALA A 64 -11.03 -3.21 -10.82
C ALA A 64 -11.53 -3.62 -9.42
N LYS A 65 -11.54 -4.91 -9.09
CA LYS A 65 -11.91 -5.41 -7.73
C LYS A 65 -10.94 -4.90 -6.66
N ASP A 66 -9.70 -4.67 -7.03
CA ASP A 66 -8.64 -4.17 -6.16
C ASP A 66 -8.60 -2.63 -6.09
N GLY A 67 -9.48 -1.95 -6.81
CA GLY A 67 -9.48 -0.49 -6.94
C GLY A 67 -8.37 0.06 -7.82
N ALA A 68 -7.74 -0.77 -8.64
CA ALA A 68 -6.75 -0.37 -9.63
C ALA A 68 -7.42 -0.12 -11.00
N PHE A 69 -7.02 0.96 -11.67
CA PHE A 69 -7.57 1.43 -12.96
C PHE A 69 -6.46 1.85 -13.92
#